data_AF-A0A8D8AFJ8-F1
#
_entry.id   AF-A0A8D8AFJ8-F1
#
_cell.length_a   1.000
_cell.length_b   1.000
_cell.length_c   1.000
_cell.angle_alpha   90.00
_cell.angle_beta   90.00
_cell.angle_gamma   90.00
#
_symmetry.space_group_name_H-M   'P 1'
#
loop_
_entity.id
_entity.type
_entity.pdbx_description
1 polymer ?
#
loop_
_entity_poly.entity_id
_entity_poly.type
_entity_poly.pdbx_seq_one_letter_code
_entity_poly.pdbx_strand_id
1 'polypeptide(L)'
;MLGVRMLMLHYSKHGECILQEIGAAFRGEHATDLLLICDGKETVRAHKLVLAAASPLIRMILEETPVLDGVTTVYFPEVQVSYFRLLLDFLYSGQVYVRSV
;
A
#
# COMPACT_ATOMS: atom_id res chain seq x y z
N MET A 1 -38.80 -14.39 -25.13
CA MET A 1 -37.57 -13.69 -24.67
C MET A 1 -36.40 -14.64 -24.84
N LEU A 2 -35.51 -14.38 -25.79
CA LEU A 2 -34.31 -15.21 -26.02
C LEU A 2 -33.35 -15.01 -24.84
N GLY A 3 -33.03 -16.10 -24.14
CA GLY A 3 -32.14 -16.07 -22.97
C GLY A 3 -30.72 -15.64 -23.36
N VAL A 4 -30.21 -14.62 -22.69
CA VAL A 4 -28.84 -14.14 -22.89
C VAL A 4 -27.87 -15.24 -22.44
N ARG A 5 -26.99 -15.68 -23.35
CA ARG A 5 -25.90 -16.60 -23.00
C ARG A 5 -24.74 -15.80 -22.39
N MET A 6 -24.37 -16.12 -21.17
CA MET A 6 -23.19 -15.55 -20.52
C MET A 6 -21.96 -16.40 -20.79
N LEU A 7 -20.85 -15.74 -21.12
CA LEU A 7 -19.52 -16.34 -21.21
C LEU A 7 -18.64 -15.74 -20.11
N MET A 8 -17.83 -16.56 -19.46
CA MET A 8 -16.91 -16.15 -18.41
C MET A 8 -15.47 -16.24 -18.94
N LEU A 9 -14.71 -15.16 -18.80
CA LEU A 9 -13.28 -15.14 -19.07
C LEU A 9 -12.53 -15.20 -17.74
N HIS A 10 -11.63 -16.17 -17.61
CA HIS A 10 -10.81 -16.35 -16.42
C HIS A 10 -9.34 -16.17 -16.75
N TYR A 11 -8.68 -15.24 -16.05
CA TYR A 11 -7.23 -15.09 -16.09
C TYR A 11 -6.65 -15.53 -14.75
N SER A 12 -6.06 -16.74 -14.71
CA SER A 12 -5.61 -17.37 -13.46
C SER A 12 -4.51 -16.61 -12.73
N LYS A 13 -3.71 -15.81 -13.44
CA LYS A 13 -2.61 -15.01 -12.86
C LYS A 13 -2.97 -13.55 -12.61
N HIS A 14 -4.24 -13.18 -12.74
CA HIS A 14 -4.67 -11.79 -12.64
C HIS A 14 -4.23 -11.12 -11.33
N GLY A 15 -4.46 -11.80 -10.19
CA GLY A 15 -4.07 -11.27 -8.88
C GLY A 15 -2.54 -11.15 -8.72
N GLU A 16 -1.78 -12.12 -9.21
CA GLU A 16 -0.32 -12.11 -9.14
C GLU A 16 0.26 -10.95 -9.97
N CYS A 17 -0.22 -10.75 -11.19
CA CYS A 17 0.22 -9.64 -12.04
C CYS A 17 -0.11 -8.29 -11.39
N ILE A 18 -1.32 -8.11 -10.87
CA ILE A 18 -1.69 -6.86 -10.18
C ILE A 18 -0.76 -6.62 -8.99
N LEU A 19 -0.50 -7.64 -8.17
CA LEU A 19 0.36 -7.50 -6.99
C LEU A 19 1.80 -7.15 -7.38
N GLN A 20 2.32 -7.76 -8.45
CA GLN A 20 3.65 -7.45 -8.98
C GLN A 20 3.77 -6.00 -9.46
N GLU A 21 2.76 -5.51 -10.19
CA GLU A 21 2.72 -4.11 -10.68
C GLU A 21 2.58 -3.12 -9.52
N ILE A 22 1.74 -3.41 -8.53
CA ILE A 22 1.60 -2.57 -7.32
C ILE A 22 2.94 -2.51 -6.55
N GLY A 23 3.62 -3.64 -6.40
CA GLY A 23 4.95 -3.68 -5.79
C GLY A 23 6.01 -2.92 -6.60
N ALA A 24 5.94 -2.97 -7.94
CA ALA A 24 6.82 -2.21 -8.81
C ALA A 24 6.57 -0.70 -8.70
N ALA A 25 5.29 -0.29 -8.67
CA ALA A 25 4.89 1.10 -8.46
C ALA A 25 5.39 1.63 -7.12
N PHE A 26 5.33 0.83 -6.06
CA PHE A 26 5.88 1.21 -4.74
C PHE A 26 7.39 1.44 -4.80
N ARG A 27 8.16 0.50 -5.37
CA ARG A 27 9.62 0.64 -5.51
C ARG A 27 10.04 1.82 -6.41
N GLY A 28 9.23 2.15 -7.40
CA GLY A 28 9.45 3.28 -8.31
C GLY A 28 8.83 4.60 -7.85
N GLU A 29 8.15 4.62 -6.69
CA GLU A 29 7.38 5.76 -6.18
C GLU A 29 6.39 6.35 -7.21
N HIS A 30 5.79 5.49 -8.04
CA HIS A 30 4.83 5.90 -9.07
C HIS A 30 3.43 6.00 -8.48
N ALA A 31 2.67 7.04 -8.86
CA ALA A 31 1.26 7.22 -8.47
C ALA A 31 1.00 7.20 -6.94
N THR A 32 2.00 7.53 -6.13
CA THR A 32 1.86 7.61 -4.67
C THR A 32 1.02 8.82 -4.27
N ASP A 33 0.03 8.60 -3.42
CA ASP A 33 -0.89 9.61 -2.89
C ASP A 33 -0.75 9.78 -1.36
N LEU A 34 0.19 9.07 -0.73
CA LEU A 34 0.48 9.12 0.70
C LEU A 34 1.96 9.41 0.95
N LEU A 35 2.22 10.38 1.83
CA LEU A 35 3.53 10.69 2.39
C LEU A 35 3.54 10.32 3.87
N LEU A 36 4.47 9.45 4.25
CA LEU A 36 4.69 9.04 5.63
C LEU A 36 5.92 9.77 6.14
N ILE A 37 5.81 10.42 7.29
CA ILE A 37 6.93 11.09 7.96
C ILE A 37 7.21 10.34 9.27
N CYS A 38 8.36 9.68 9.32
CA CYS A 38 8.83 8.88 10.44
C CYS A 38 9.71 9.70 11.40
N ASP A 39 10.19 9.05 12.47
CA ASP A 39 11.19 9.63 13.38
C ASP A 39 12.39 10.18 12.60
N GLY A 40 13.01 11.25 13.11
CA GLY A 40 14.12 11.93 12.44
C GLY A 40 13.72 12.71 11.17
N LYS A 41 12.41 12.88 10.89
CA LYS A 41 11.86 13.50 9.66
C LYS A 41 12.18 12.72 8.38
N GLU A 42 12.51 11.44 8.49
CA GLU A 42 12.68 10.57 7.34
C GLU A 42 11.33 10.30 6.68
N THR A 43 11.30 10.24 5.36
CA THR A 43 10.04 10.13 4.61
C THR A 43 9.95 8.88 3.74
N VAL A 44 8.73 8.39 3.54
CA VAL A 44 8.42 7.28 2.63
C VAL A 44 7.14 7.59 1.86
N ARG A 45 7.15 7.38 0.54
CA ARG A 45 5.97 7.52 -0.30
C ARG A 45 5.25 6.18 -0.45
N ALA A 46 3.93 6.21 -0.45
CA ALA A 46 3.09 5.02 -0.49
C ALA A 46 1.73 5.30 -1.16
N HIS A 47 0.89 4.26 -1.21
CA HIS A 47 -0.48 4.31 -1.73
C HIS A 47 -1.49 4.13 -0.59
N LYS A 48 -2.43 5.07 -0.44
CA LYS A 48 -3.53 5.01 0.53
C LYS A 48 -4.30 3.69 0.39
N LEU A 49 -4.69 3.34 -0.84
CA LEU A 49 -5.48 2.15 -1.14
C LEU A 49 -4.80 0.88 -0.64
N VAL A 50 -3.50 0.72 -0.91
CA VAL A 50 -2.76 -0.50 -0.55
C VAL A 50 -2.63 -0.62 0.96
N LEU A 51 -2.25 0.47 1.65
CA LEU A 51 -2.09 0.42 3.11
C LEU A 51 -3.41 0.25 3.84
N ALA A 52 -4.49 0.89 3.37
CA ALA A 52 -5.82 0.72 3.93
C ALA A 52 -6.36 -0.72 3.74
N ALA A 53 -6.04 -1.35 2.60
CA ALA A 53 -6.40 -2.74 2.35
C ALA A 53 -5.61 -3.72 3.23
N ALA A 54 -4.33 -3.43 3.48
CA ALA A 54 -3.42 -4.34 4.18
C ALA A 54 -3.37 -4.13 5.70
N SER A 55 -3.82 -2.98 6.23
CA SER A 55 -3.77 -2.65 7.66
C SER A 55 -5.06 -1.95 8.13
N PRO A 56 -5.88 -2.61 8.97
CA PRO A 56 -7.08 -1.99 9.54
C PRO A 56 -6.80 -0.72 10.35
N LEU A 57 -5.65 -0.66 11.02
CA LEU A 57 -5.22 0.53 11.77
C LEU A 57 -4.94 1.71 10.82
N ILE A 58 -4.18 1.49 9.75
CA ILE A 58 -3.88 2.55 8.78
C ILE A 58 -5.14 2.98 8.06
N ARG A 59 -6.05 2.05 7.73
CA ARG A 59 -7.36 2.38 7.17
C ARG A 59 -8.13 3.35 8.06
N MET A 60 -8.27 3.04 9.34
CA MET A 60 -8.96 3.91 10.31
C MET A 60 -8.33 5.31 10.37
N ILE A 61 -7.00 5.39 10.44
CA ILE A 61 -6.28 6.69 10.43
C ILE A 61 -6.57 7.47 9.15
N LEU A 62 -6.55 6.81 7.98
CA LEU A 62 -6.81 7.46 6.70
C LEU A 62 -8.27 7.89 6.54
N GLU A 63 -9.22 7.14 7.09
CA GLU A 63 -10.66 7.47 7.08
C GLU A 63 -10.98 8.66 8.00
N GLU A 64 -10.26 8.81 9.12
CA GLU A 64 -10.36 9.96 10.02
C GLU A 64 -9.60 11.19 9.50
N THR A 65 -8.74 11.02 8.50
CA THR A 65 -7.98 12.11 7.90
C THR A 65 -8.83 12.82 6.84
N PRO A 66 -8.93 14.16 6.87
CA PRO A 66 -9.65 14.92 5.85
C PRO A 66 -9.14 14.58 4.44
N VAL A 67 -10.07 14.32 3.51
CA VAL A 67 -9.74 14.12 2.11
C VAL A 67 -9.30 15.47 1.54
N LEU A 68 -8.00 15.61 1.34
CA LEU A 68 -7.40 16.72 0.62
C LEU A 68 -7.16 16.31 -0.83
N ASP A 69 -7.31 17.25 -1.76
CA ASP A 69 -6.87 17.06 -3.13
C ASP A 69 -5.34 16.87 -3.14
N GLY A 70 -4.88 15.71 -3.62
CA GLY A 70 -3.46 15.38 -3.75
C GLY A 70 -2.91 14.45 -2.65
N VAL A 71 -1.68 14.73 -2.21
CA VAL A 71 -0.90 13.86 -1.32
C VAL A 71 -1.30 14.10 0.13
N THR A 72 -1.78 13.05 0.81
CA THR A 72 -2.02 13.09 2.26
C THR A 72 -0.74 12.81 3.01
N THR A 73 -0.46 13.56 4.09
CA THR A 73 0.71 13.35 4.93
C THR A 73 0.31 12.81 6.29
N VAL A 74 0.95 11.73 6.75
CA VAL A 74 0.72 11.11 8.06
C VAL A 74 2.04 11.02 8.83
N TYR A 75 2.01 11.39 10.10
CA TYR A 75 3.19 11.43 10.97
C TYR A 75 3.25 10.20 11.89
N PHE A 76 4.42 9.56 11.93
CA PHE A 76 4.78 8.44 12.79
C PHE A 76 6.06 8.79 13.59
N PRO A 77 5.97 9.72 14.56
CA PRO A 77 7.15 10.33 15.19
C PRO A 77 7.97 9.37 16.05
N GLU A 78 7.40 8.24 16.47
CA GLU A 78 8.08 7.25 17.33
C GLU A 78 8.51 5.99 16.56
N VAL A 79 8.37 6.00 15.23
CA VAL A 79 8.71 4.84 14.40
C VAL A 79 9.90 5.17 13.54
N GLN A 80 10.99 4.41 13.71
CA GLN A 80 12.16 4.52 12.84
C GLN A 80 11.80 4.08 11.42
N VAL A 81 12.28 4.82 10.42
CA VAL A 81 11.95 4.54 9.02
C VAL A 81 12.41 3.16 8.57
N SER A 82 13.48 2.62 9.16
CA SER A 82 14.03 1.31 8.85
C SER A 82 13.01 0.20 9.13
N TYR A 83 12.38 0.21 10.30
CA TYR A 83 11.31 -0.73 10.64
C TYR A 83 10.05 -0.49 9.80
N PHE A 84 9.72 0.78 9.53
CA PHE A 84 8.57 1.11 8.71
C PHE A 84 8.73 0.60 7.27
N ARG A 85 9.93 0.69 6.69
CA ARG A 85 10.23 0.13 5.37
C ARG A 85 10.07 -1.39 5.34
N LEU A 86 10.53 -2.10 6.37
CA LEU A 86 10.30 -3.55 6.49
C LEU A 86 8.80 -3.90 6.54
N LEU A 87 8.02 -3.11 7.30
CA LEU A 87 6.57 -3.26 7.33
C LEU A 87 5.97 -3.03 5.94
N LEU A 88 6.35 -1.97 5.24
CA LEU A 88 5.84 -1.68 3.90
C LEU A 88 6.22 -2.78 2.90
N ASP A 89 7.46 -3.26 2.91
CA ASP A 89 7.87 -4.39 2.07
C ASP A 89 6.99 -5.63 2.31
N PHE A 90 6.66 -5.91 3.57
CA PHE A 90 5.72 -6.96 3.93
C PHE A 90 4.30 -6.68 3.40
N LEU A 91 3.76 -5.46 3.56
CA LEU A 91 2.40 -5.12 3.11
C LEU A 91 2.27 -5.16 1.57
N TYR A 92 3.32 -4.82 0.83
CA TYR A 92 3.31 -4.80 -0.64
C TYR A 92 3.66 -6.15 -1.29
N SER A 93 4.38 -7.04 -0.59
CA SER A 93 4.85 -8.30 -1.18
C SER A 93 4.38 -9.56 -0.44
N GLY A 94 3.79 -9.41 0.75
CA GLY A 94 3.38 -10.51 1.63
C GLY A 94 4.51 -11.14 2.44
N GLN A 95 5.76 -10.67 2.30
CA GLN A 95 6.92 -11.22 3.00
C GLN A 95 8.03 -10.18 3.18
N VAL A 96 8.87 -10.36 4.19
CA VAL A 96 10.07 -9.53 4.40
C VAL A 96 11.12 -10.31 5.17
N TYR A 97 12.40 -10.03 4.93
CA TYR A 97 13.49 -10.58 5.72
C TYR A 97 13.82 -9.64 6.88
N VAL A 98 13.70 -10.14 8.10
CA VAL A 98 14.06 -9.41 9.32
C VAL A 98 15.32 -10.02 9.92
N ARG A 99 16.25 -9.19 10.36
CA ARG A 99 17.46 -9.66 11.04
C ARG A 99 17.08 -10.12 12.45
N SER A 100 17.33 -11.40 12.78
CA SER A 100 17.34 -11.83 14.18
C SER A 100 18.57 -11.23 14.83
N VAL A 101 18.36 -10.52 15.94
CA VAL A 101 19.41 -10.23 16.92
C VAL A 101 19.88 -11.52 17.59
#